data_AF-A0A1D6M6T8-F1
#
_entry.id   AF-A0A1D6M6T8-F1
#
_cell.length_a   1.000
_cell.length_b   1.000
_cell.length_c   1.000
_cell.angle_alpha   90.00
_cell.angle_beta   90.00
_cell.angle_gamma   90.00
#
_symmetry.space_group_name_H-M   'P 1'
#
loop_
_entity.id
_entity.type
_entity.pdbx_description
1 polymer ?
#
loop_
_entity_poly.entity_id
_entity_poly.type
_entity_poly.pdbx_seq_one_letter_code
_entity_poly.pdbx_strand_id
1 'polypeptide(L)'
;MKAIQESLEDISYLLRIPQRKPYGSMEGDVKKSMKIAMDNKEAILASIPEEHKEEGAKLYTSLLEEKTGLQTLLKYIKENNPDKLSIALASSLDTVAELELLQAPGLSFLLPQQYIEYPRT
;
A
#
# COMPACT_ATOMS: atom_id res chain seq x y z
N MET A 1 4.99 6.58 -3.07
CA MET A 1 4.46 5.29 -2.59
C MET A 1 4.85 4.98 -1.15
N LYS A 2 6.16 4.96 -0.81
CA LYS A 2 6.65 4.77 0.57
C LYS A 2 5.84 5.43 1.70
N ALA A 3 5.48 6.71 1.59
CA ALA A 3 4.72 7.39 2.66
C ALA A 3 3.31 6.79 2.91
N ILE A 4 2.68 6.21 1.88
CA ILE A 4 1.40 5.50 2.00
C ILE A 4 1.64 4.15 2.70
N GLN A 5 2.67 3.42 2.28
CA GLN A 5 3.08 2.15 2.89
C GLN A 5 3.41 2.33 4.38
N GLU A 6 4.27 3.28 4.73
CA GLU A 6 4.65 3.59 6.11
C GLU A 6 3.42 3.88 6.98
N SER A 7 2.49 4.69 6.48
CA SER A 7 1.25 5.02 7.22
C SER A 7 0.34 3.79 7.40
N LEU A 8 0.34 2.81 6.49
CA LEU A 8 -0.39 1.56 6.65
C LEU A 8 0.33 0.59 7.60
N GLU A 9 1.66 0.54 7.56
CA GLU A 9 2.49 -0.25 8.50
C GLU A 9 2.35 0.26 9.94
N ASP A 10 2.24 1.57 10.13
CA ASP A 10 1.96 2.19 11.43
C ASP A 10 0.63 1.68 12.00
N ILE A 11 -0.43 1.56 11.19
CA ILE A 11 -1.71 0.98 11.63
C ILE A 11 -1.53 -0.49 12.04
N SER A 12 -0.75 -1.27 11.27
CA SER A 12 -0.41 -2.66 11.62
C SER A 12 0.29 -2.75 12.99
N TYR A 13 1.22 -1.84 13.26
CA TYR A 13 1.89 -1.75 14.55
C TYR A 13 0.89 -1.42 15.68
N LEU A 14 0.04 -0.41 15.48
CA LEU A 14 -0.97 -0.02 16.46
C LEU A 14 -1.99 -1.13 16.75
N LEU A 15 -2.28 -1.99 15.77
CA LEU A 15 -3.18 -3.14 15.93
C LEU A 15 -2.61 -4.21 16.87
N ARG A 16 -1.28 -4.32 17.00
CA ARG A 16 -0.64 -5.29 17.89
C ARG A 16 -0.73 -4.91 19.37
N ILE A 17 -1.15 -3.68 19.70
CA ILE A 17 -1.27 -3.21 21.08
C ILE A 17 -2.48 -3.90 21.76
N PRO A 18 -2.29 -4.67 22.85
CA PRO A 18 -3.34 -5.51 23.44
C PRO A 18 -4.31 -4.77 24.38
N GLN A 19 -4.00 -3.55 24.81
CA GLN A 19 -4.78 -2.83 25.83
C GLN A 19 -5.92 -2.00 25.21
N ARG A 20 -5.73 -0.68 25.07
CA ARG A 20 -6.69 0.19 24.38
C ARG A 20 -6.14 0.50 23.00
N LYS A 21 -6.73 -0.11 21.97
CA LYS A 21 -6.36 0.17 20.58
C LYS A 21 -6.59 1.67 20.28
N PRO A 22 -5.58 2.39 19.77
CA PRO A 22 -5.69 3.81 19.47
C PRO A 22 -6.37 4.01 18.10
N TYR A 23 -7.67 3.71 18.03
CA TYR A 23 -8.46 3.84 16.79
C TYR A 23 -8.45 5.26 16.21
N GLY A 24 -8.37 6.30 17.07
CA GLY A 24 -8.25 7.68 16.61
C GLY A 24 -6.93 7.99 15.88
N SER A 25 -5.82 7.38 16.31
CA SER A 25 -4.53 7.48 15.62
C SER A 25 -4.59 6.74 14.28
N MET A 26 -5.12 5.51 14.28
CA MET A 26 -5.31 4.74 13.05
C MET A 26 -6.19 5.47 12.02
N GLU A 27 -7.26 6.15 12.47
CA GLU A 27 -8.11 6.96 11.58
C GLU A 27 -7.33 8.11 10.95
N GLY A 28 -6.45 8.76 11.73
CA GLY A 28 -5.55 9.80 11.24
C GLY A 28 -4.61 9.28 10.15
N ASP A 29 -4.03 8.10 10.36
CA ASP A 29 -3.10 7.47 9.42
C ASP A 29 -3.80 7.08 8.12
N VAL A 30 -5.03 6.52 8.17
CA VAL A 30 -5.79 6.22 6.95
C VAL A 30 -6.13 7.50 6.18
N LYS A 31 -6.55 8.57 6.87
CA LYS A 31 -6.84 9.86 6.21
C LYS A 31 -5.59 10.48 5.57
N LYS A 32 -4.45 10.35 6.24
CA LYS A 32 -3.15 10.79 5.72
C LYS A 32 -2.80 10.01 4.45
N SER A 33 -2.92 8.68 4.46
CA SER A 33 -2.73 7.84 3.29
C SER A 33 -3.66 8.20 2.13
N MET A 34 -4.96 8.40 2.40
CA MET A 34 -5.93 8.82 1.38
C MET A 34 -5.56 10.17 0.76
N LYS A 35 -5.17 11.14 1.59
CA LYS A 35 -4.77 12.46 1.11
C LYS A 35 -3.52 12.38 0.23
N ILE A 36 -2.50 11.65 0.68
CA ILE A 36 -1.25 11.46 -0.08
C ILE A 36 -1.52 10.75 -1.41
N ALA A 37 -2.41 9.75 -1.42
CA ALA A 37 -2.83 9.08 -2.65
C ALA A 37 -3.48 10.08 -3.61
N MET A 38 -4.50 10.82 -3.16
CA MET A 38 -5.19 11.81 -3.99
C MET A 38 -4.26 12.90 -4.53
N ASP A 39 -3.41 13.47 -3.68
CA ASP A 39 -2.49 14.56 -4.04
C ASP A 39 -1.41 14.10 -5.02
N ASN A 40 -0.93 12.85 -4.90
CA ASN A 40 0.14 12.31 -5.74
C ASN A 40 -0.35 11.40 -6.88
N LYS A 41 -1.66 11.36 -7.15
CA LYS A 41 -2.26 10.46 -8.15
C LYS A 41 -1.55 10.53 -9.50
N GLU A 42 -1.32 11.74 -10.00
CA GLU A 42 -0.68 11.95 -11.31
C GLU A 42 0.78 11.50 -11.30
N ALA A 43 1.52 11.76 -10.23
CA ALA A 43 2.91 11.33 -10.09
C ALA A 43 3.03 9.80 -10.00
N ILE A 44 2.12 9.15 -9.28
CA ILE A 44 2.06 7.69 -9.14
C ILE A 44 1.76 7.05 -10.50
N LEU A 45 0.75 7.52 -11.23
CA LEU A 45 0.40 6.98 -12.54
C LEU A 45 1.46 7.29 -13.61
N ALA A 46 2.14 8.43 -13.52
CA ALA A 46 3.23 8.78 -14.43
C ALA A 46 4.48 7.90 -14.25
N SER A 47 4.68 7.34 -13.05
CA SER A 47 5.82 6.45 -12.76
C SER A 47 5.64 5.01 -13.29
N ILE A 48 4.45 4.65 -13.76
CA ILE A 48 4.16 3.32 -14.31
C ILE A 48 4.48 3.29 -15.81
N PRO A 49 5.23 2.29 -16.31
CA PRO A 49 5.48 2.09 -17.74
C PRO A 49 4.18 1.96 -18.54
N GLU A 50 4.18 2.40 -19.80
CA GLU A 50 2.97 2.39 -20.64
C GLU A 50 2.31 1.03 -20.79
N GLU A 51 3.10 -0.05 -20.78
CA GLU A 51 2.66 -1.43 -20.86
C GLU A 51 1.72 -1.81 -19.69
N HIS A 52 1.92 -1.23 -18.51
CA HIS A 52 1.19 -1.54 -17.29
C HIS A 52 0.26 -0.41 -16.80
N LYS A 53 0.10 0.66 -17.57
CA LYS A 53 -0.74 1.82 -17.15
C LYS A 53 -2.19 1.44 -16.89
N GLU A 54 -2.78 0.56 -17.70
CA GLU A 54 -4.17 0.12 -17.51
C GLU A 54 -4.34 -0.72 -16.24
N GLU A 55 -3.40 -1.62 -15.96
CA GLU A 55 -3.40 -2.46 -14.76
C GLU A 55 -3.17 -1.61 -13.51
N GLY A 56 -2.20 -0.70 -13.56
CA GLY A 56 -1.93 0.27 -12.49
C GLY A 56 -3.12 1.18 -12.21
N ALA A 57 -3.84 1.65 -13.24
CA ALA A 57 -5.05 2.45 -13.06
C ALA A 57 -6.17 1.66 -12.38
N LYS A 58 -6.38 0.39 -12.75
CA LYS A 58 -7.38 -0.50 -12.11
C LYS A 58 -7.06 -0.75 -10.63
N LEU A 59 -5.81 -1.08 -10.33
CA LEU A 59 -5.34 -1.28 -8.95
C LEU A 59 -5.48 0.01 -8.13
N TYR A 60 -5.15 1.15 -8.73
CA TYR A 60 -5.29 2.45 -8.08
C TYR A 60 -6.75 2.80 -7.78
N THR A 61 -7.68 2.50 -8.69
CA THR A 61 -9.12 2.66 -8.41
C THR A 61 -9.59 1.73 -7.30
N SER A 62 -9.11 0.48 -7.28
CA SER A 62 -9.43 -0.50 -6.22
C SER A 62 -8.96 -0.05 -4.83
N LEU A 63 -7.78 0.58 -4.75
CA LEU A 63 -7.22 1.12 -3.50
C LEU A 63 -8.04 2.28 -2.94
N LEU A 64 -8.64 3.10 -3.82
CA LEU A 64 -9.46 4.25 -3.43
C LEU A 64 -10.95 3.91 -3.24
N GLU A 65 -11.42 2.80 -3.83
CA GLU A 65 -12.84 2.44 -3.83
C GLU A 65 -13.38 2.02 -2.47
N GLU A 66 -14.70 2.26 -2.31
CA GLU A 66 -15.46 2.11 -1.07
C GLU A 66 -15.60 0.66 -0.59
N LYS A 67 -15.47 -0.31 -1.51
CA LYS A 67 -15.74 -1.73 -1.25
C LYS A 67 -14.54 -2.53 -0.74
N THR A 68 -13.31 -2.11 -1.05
CA THR A 68 -12.09 -2.89 -0.74
C THR A 68 -10.91 -2.05 -0.27
N GLY A 69 -10.97 -0.72 -0.40
CA GLY A 69 -9.83 0.16 -0.21
C GLY A 69 -9.75 0.85 1.15
N LEU A 70 -9.06 1.99 1.16
CA LEU A 70 -8.82 2.82 2.35
C LEU A 70 -10.11 3.27 3.05
N GLN A 71 -11.22 3.38 2.32
CA GLN A 71 -12.52 3.71 2.90
C GLN A 71 -13.09 2.58 3.77
N THR A 72 -12.83 1.32 3.39
CA THR A 72 -13.23 0.15 4.17
C THR A 72 -12.44 0.08 5.48
N LEU A 73 -11.16 0.48 5.48
CA LEU A 73 -10.37 0.65 6.70
C LEU A 73 -11.01 1.67 7.65
N LEU A 74 -11.41 2.84 7.15
CA LEU A 74 -12.11 3.85 7.95
C LEU A 74 -13.40 3.31 8.57
N LYS A 75 -14.14 2.50 7.82
CA LYS A 75 -15.36 1.86 8.33
C LYS A 75 -15.05 0.89 9.47
N TYR A 76 -14.07 0.01 9.31
CA TYR A 76 -13.73 -0.97 10.37
C TYR A 76 -13.09 -0.34 11.61
N ILE A 77 -12.37 0.77 11.44
CA ILE A 77 -11.88 1.59 12.56
C ILE A 77 -13.08 2.15 13.36
N LYS A 78 -14.10 2.68 12.69
CA LYS A 78 -15.33 3.18 13.36
C LYS A 78 -16.14 2.08 14.03
N GLU A 79 -16.16 0.88 13.44
CA GLU A 79 -16.81 -0.30 14.02
C GLU A 79 -16.01 -0.94 15.16
N ASN A 80 -14.80 -0.45 15.46
CA ASN A 80 -13.87 -1.01 16.45
C ASN A 80 -13.63 -2.52 16.27
N ASN A 81 -13.62 -3.01 15.03
CA ASN A 81 -13.43 -4.42 14.72
C ASN A 81 -11.99 -4.71 14.28
N PRO A 82 -11.11 -5.21 15.18
CA PRO A 82 -9.70 -5.40 14.87
C PRO A 82 -9.43 -6.53 13.87
N ASP A 83 -10.26 -7.59 13.86
CA ASP A 83 -10.05 -8.75 13.01
C ASP A 83 -10.31 -8.40 11.55
N LYS A 84 -11.44 -7.72 11.28
CA LYS A 84 -11.77 -7.23 9.92
C LYS A 84 -10.80 -6.15 9.47
N LEU A 85 -10.39 -5.27 10.37
CA LEU A 85 -9.41 -4.23 10.08
C LEU A 85 -8.06 -4.83 9.67
N SER A 86 -7.59 -5.88 10.36
CA SER A 86 -6.36 -6.60 10.00
C SER A 86 -6.41 -7.18 8.59
N ILE A 87 -7.54 -7.80 8.21
CA ILE A 87 -7.69 -8.43 6.89
C ILE A 87 -7.69 -7.37 5.78
N ALA A 88 -8.48 -6.30 5.96
CA ALA A 88 -8.55 -5.21 4.99
C ALA A 88 -7.22 -4.44 4.87
N LEU A 89 -6.45 -4.37 5.96
CA LEU A 89 -5.14 -3.74 5.95
C LEU A 89 -4.14 -4.57 5.14
N ALA A 90 -4.14 -5.90 5.33
CA ALA A 90 -3.31 -6.79 4.54
C ALA A 90 -3.61 -6.64 3.04
N SER A 91 -4.88 -6.68 2.64
CA SER A 91 -5.24 -6.50 1.22
C SER A 91 -4.85 -5.12 0.68
N SER A 92 -4.95 -4.07 1.50
CA SER A 92 -4.51 -2.73 1.12
C SER A 92 -2.98 -2.65 0.94
N LEU A 93 -2.21 -3.34 1.78
CA LEU A 93 -0.75 -3.43 1.65
C LEU A 93 -0.35 -4.25 0.42
N ASP A 94 -1.05 -5.36 0.14
CA ASP A 94 -0.81 -6.19 -1.04
C ASP A 94 -1.02 -5.37 -2.34
N THR A 95 -2.13 -4.63 -2.44
CA THR A 95 -2.38 -3.75 -3.60
C THR A 95 -1.35 -2.62 -3.74
N VAL A 96 -0.86 -2.06 -2.63
CA VAL A 96 0.22 -1.07 -2.63
C VAL A 96 1.53 -1.70 -3.15
N ALA A 97 1.85 -2.92 -2.72
CA ALA A 97 3.03 -3.65 -3.18
C ALA A 97 2.95 -3.99 -4.68
N GLU A 98 1.79 -4.43 -5.16
CA GLU A 98 1.55 -4.66 -6.59
C GLU A 98 1.76 -3.37 -7.41
N LEU A 99 1.24 -2.23 -6.94
CA LEU A 99 1.47 -0.93 -7.58
C LEU A 99 2.96 -0.54 -7.61
N GLU A 100 3.72 -0.82 -6.54
CA GLU A 100 5.16 -0.55 -6.52
C GLU A 100 5.94 -1.45 -7.47
N LEU A 101 5.54 -2.72 -7.62
CA LEU A 101 6.13 -3.62 -8.62
C LEU A 101 5.92 -3.10 -10.04
N LEU A 102 4.72 -2.58 -10.34
CA LEU A 102 4.44 -1.98 -11.65
C LEU A 102 5.24 -0.69 -11.91
N GLN A 103 5.61 0.06 -10.87
CA GLN A 103 6.45 1.27 -10.99
C GLN A 103 7.93 0.96 -11.18
N ALA A 104 8.39 -0.24 -10.82
CA ALA A 104 9.76 -0.66 -10.93
C ALA A 104 9.91 -1.65 -12.11
N PRO A 105 10.07 -1.17 -13.36
CA PRO A 105 10.26 -2.05 -14.52
C PRO A 105 11.56 -2.82 -14.34
N GLY A 106 11.44 -4.07 -13.88
CA GLY A 106 12.53 -5.02 -13.68
C GLY A 106 13.67 -4.45 -12.84
N LEU A 107 13.71 -4.79 -11.55
CA LEU A 107 14.94 -4.61 -10.78
C LEU A 107 16.05 -5.45 -11.45
N SER A 108 16.75 -4.85 -12.40
CA SER A 108 18.05 -5.34 -12.83
C SER A 108 18.92 -5.11 -11.63
N PHE A 109 18.97 -6.08 -10.71
CA PHE A 109 19.98 -6.09 -9.68
C PHE A 109 21.30 -5.88 -10.44
N LEU A 110 21.96 -4.75 -10.21
CA LEU A 110 23.28 -4.54 -10.77
C LEU A 110 24.16 -5.52 -10.02
N LEU A 111 24.33 -6.70 -10.62
CA LEU A 111 25.10 -7.75 -10.01
C LEU A 111 26.53 -7.21 -9.88
N PRO A 112 27.14 -7.22 -8.68
CA PRO A 112 28.52 -6.83 -8.55
C PRO A 112 29.34 -7.63 -9.56
N GLN A 113 30.30 -6.99 -10.24
CA GLN A 113 31.06 -7.60 -11.34
C GLN A 113 31.60 -9.00 -11.01
N GLN A 114 31.95 -9.22 -9.74
CA GLN A 114 32.47 -10.46 -9.18
C GLN A 114 31.54 -11.67 -9.34
N TYR A 115 30.22 -11.46 -9.48
CA TYR A 115 29.23 -12.53 -9.51
C TYR A 115 28.64 -12.79 -10.90
N ILE A 116 29.07 -12.05 -11.93
CA ILE A 116 28.52 -12.18 -13.30
C ILE A 116 28.72 -13.60 -13.87
N GLU A 117 29.80 -14.28 -13.48
CA GLU A 117 30.18 -15.60 -13.98
C GLU A 117 29.50 -16.76 -13.24
N TYR A 118 28.78 -16.52 -12.14
CA TYR A 118 28.15 -17.59 -11.38
C TYR A 118 26.78 -17.97 -11.97
N PRO A 119 26.40 -19.27 -11.93
CA PRO A 119 25.10 -19.71 -12.37
C PRO A 119 24.00 -19.01 -11.57
N ARG A 120 22.99 -18.50 -12.28
CA ARG A 120 21.76 -18.01 -11.66
C ARG A 120 20.81 -19.20 -11.51
N THR A 121 20.37 -19.47 -10.29
CA THR A 121 19.33 -20.46 -9.97
C THR A 121 17.95 -19.85 -10.04
#